data_AF-A0A6I5HB44-F1
#
_entry.id   AF-A0A6I5HB44-F1
#
_cell.length_a   1.000
_cell.length_b   1.000
_cell.length_c   1.000
_cell.angle_alpha   90.00
_cell.angle_beta   90.00
_cell.angle_gamma   90.00
#
_symmetry.space_group_name_H-M   'P 1'
#
loop_
_entity.id
_entity.type
_entity.pdbx_description
1 polymer ?
#
loop_
_entity_poly.entity_id
_entity_poly.type
_entity_poly.pdbx_seq_one_letter_code
_entity_poly.pdbx_strand_id
1 'polypeptide(L)'
;MGGSWWWVRARSEREILETFAWVEVVTDPETMARFESERGAEVDIDAPRMPPGLAELRAERAAQRGRVGFGAMAGRNVVHLRRRWDEEDAEPVVYLMEVDSDGRRTRQVELAADGTALRSGPDDWVFNPPVVDLFDPVLVDQEISRSEFEGHWARARHVDSGP
;
A
#
# COMPACT_ATOMS: atom_id res chain seq x y z
N MET A 1 -13.76 -7.31 -4.21
CA MET A 1 -12.37 -7.25 -4.69
C MET A 1 -11.69 -8.56 -4.32
N GLY A 2 -11.27 -9.34 -5.31
CA GLY A 2 -10.64 -10.65 -5.11
C GLY A 2 -9.13 -10.51 -5.12
N GLY A 3 -8.48 -10.81 -4.00
CA GLY A 3 -7.03 -11.01 -3.95
C GLY A 3 -6.69 -12.42 -4.43
N SER A 4 -5.60 -12.55 -5.19
CA SER A 4 -5.04 -13.84 -5.57
C SER A 4 -3.98 -14.25 -4.55
N TRP A 5 -3.94 -15.54 -4.23
CA TRP A 5 -3.01 -16.10 -3.24
C TRP A 5 -2.08 -17.10 -3.90
N TRP A 6 -0.81 -17.06 -3.51
CA TRP A 6 0.22 -17.99 -3.95
C TRP A 6 1.06 -18.43 -2.76
N TRP A 7 1.47 -19.69 -2.74
CA TRP A 7 2.49 -20.16 -1.83
C TRP A 7 3.86 -19.90 -2.48
N VAL A 8 4.69 -19.08 -1.86
CA VAL A 8 6.00 -18.71 -2.44
C VAL A 8 7.13 -19.26 -1.57
N ARG A 9 7.99 -20.06 -2.17
CA ARG A 9 9.24 -20.49 -1.53
C ARG A 9 10.31 -19.45 -1.76
N ALA A 10 10.78 -18.85 -0.67
CA ALA A 10 11.83 -17.83 -0.65
C ALA A 10 12.69 -17.99 0.62
N ARG A 11 13.83 -17.31 0.64
CA ARG A 11 14.78 -17.27 1.77
C ARG A 11 14.32 -16.34 2.88
N SER A 12 13.47 -15.36 2.57
CA SER A 12 12.92 -14.41 3.54
C SER A 12 11.69 -13.67 2.98
N GLU A 13 10.89 -13.09 3.87
CA GLU A 13 9.78 -12.18 3.50
C GLU A 13 10.29 -10.99 2.67
N ARG A 14 11.44 -10.44 3.05
CA ARG A 14 12.08 -9.32 2.37
C ARG A 14 12.39 -9.65 0.91
N GLU A 15 12.85 -10.86 0.64
CA GLU A 15 13.13 -11.31 -0.73
C GLU A 15 11.87 -11.30 -1.61
N ILE A 16 10.73 -11.71 -1.04
CA ILE A 16 9.44 -11.69 -1.73
C ILE A 16 9.03 -10.25 -2.04
N LEU A 17 9.07 -9.36 -1.03
CA LEU A 17 8.69 -7.94 -1.19
C LEU A 17 9.60 -7.22 -2.19
N GLU A 18 10.90 -7.51 -2.18
CA GLU A 18 11.83 -6.94 -3.15
C GLU A 18 11.62 -7.51 -4.55
N THR A 19 10.98 -8.67 -4.72
CA THR A 19 10.82 -9.38 -6.01
C THR A 19 9.47 -9.18 -6.68
N PHE A 20 8.39 -9.00 -5.90
CA PHE A 20 7.05 -8.77 -6.42
C PHE A 20 6.52 -7.44 -5.90
N ALA A 21 5.89 -6.66 -6.78
CA ALA A 21 5.21 -5.41 -6.42
C ALA A 21 3.83 -5.73 -5.84
N TRP A 22 3.29 -4.82 -5.02
CA TRP A 22 1.90 -4.92 -4.51
C TRP A 22 1.52 -6.26 -3.84
N VAL A 23 2.49 -6.95 -3.24
CA VAL A 23 2.24 -8.19 -2.48
C VAL A 23 2.28 -7.93 -0.98
N GLU A 24 1.40 -8.62 -0.28
CA GLU A 24 1.45 -8.78 1.17
C GLU A 24 2.00 -10.18 1.48
N VAL A 25 2.98 -10.24 2.38
CA VAL A 25 3.55 -11.52 2.82
C VAL A 25 2.88 -11.92 4.12
N VAL A 26 2.22 -13.08 4.11
CA VAL A 26 1.56 -13.64 5.29
C VAL A 26 2.38 -14.81 5.82
N THR A 27 2.94 -14.64 7.01
CA THR A 27 3.73 -15.67 7.71
C THR A 27 3.13 -16.12 9.04
N ASP A 28 2.00 -15.54 9.42
CA ASP A 28 1.26 -15.95 10.62
C ASP A 28 0.81 -17.42 10.52
N PRO A 29 1.23 -18.30 11.43
CA PRO A 29 0.93 -19.73 11.35
C PRO A 29 -0.56 -20.05 11.34
N GLU A 30 -1.39 -19.30 12.07
CA GLU A 30 -2.84 -19.54 12.11
C GLU A 30 -3.49 -19.22 10.76
N THR A 31 -3.09 -18.10 10.16
CA THR A 31 -3.55 -17.70 8.83
C THR A 31 -3.05 -18.67 7.76
N MET A 32 -1.76 -19.06 7.81
CA MET A 32 -1.21 -20.07 6.90
C MET A 32 -1.99 -21.39 6.99
N ALA A 33 -2.24 -21.90 8.20
CA ALA A 33 -2.98 -23.15 8.41
C ALA A 33 -4.40 -23.10 7.83
N ARG A 34 -5.07 -21.93 7.87
CA ARG A 34 -6.37 -21.73 7.25
C ARG A 34 -6.33 -21.87 5.73
N PHE A 35 -5.26 -21.41 5.08
CA PHE A 35 -5.09 -21.48 3.63
C PHE A 35 -4.42 -22.78 3.15
N GLU A 36 -3.86 -23.60 4.03
CA GLU A 36 -3.23 -24.89 3.67
C GLU A 36 -4.22 -25.84 2.95
N SER A 37 -5.49 -25.85 3.38
CA SER A 37 -6.53 -26.67 2.74
C SER A 37 -6.95 -26.16 1.36
N GLU A 38 -6.66 -24.90 1.04
CA GLU A 38 -7.00 -24.26 -0.24
C GLU A 38 -5.90 -24.41 -1.30
N ARG A 39 -4.84 -25.18 -1.00
CA ARG A 39 -3.68 -25.55 -1.86
C ARG A 39 -3.59 -24.76 -3.17
N GLY A 40 -3.29 -23.48 -3.05
CA GLY A 40 -2.83 -22.68 -4.18
C GLY A 40 -1.55 -23.25 -4.76
N ALA A 41 -1.18 -22.84 -5.98
CA ALA A 41 0.08 -23.25 -6.58
C ALA A 41 1.26 -22.78 -5.71
N GLU A 42 2.12 -23.73 -5.32
CA GLU A 42 3.42 -23.43 -4.74
C GLU A 42 4.41 -23.09 -5.86
N VAL A 43 5.07 -21.94 -5.74
CA VAL A 43 6.04 -21.44 -6.70
C VAL A 43 7.35 -21.12 -6.01
N ASP A 44 8.44 -21.52 -6.64
CA ASP A 44 9.78 -21.11 -6.22
C ASP A 44 10.06 -19.70 -6.72
N ILE A 45 10.58 -18.81 -5.87
CA ILE A 45 10.82 -17.39 -6.23
C ILE A 45 11.77 -17.22 -7.43
N ASP A 46 12.67 -18.18 -7.62
CA ASP A 46 13.64 -18.18 -8.73
C ASP A 46 13.13 -18.93 -9.96
N ALA A 47 11.88 -19.43 -9.94
CA ALA A 47 11.30 -20.13 -11.07
C ALA A 47 11.39 -19.28 -12.36
N PRO A 48 11.75 -19.89 -13.50
CA PRO A 48 11.90 -19.16 -14.77
C PRO A 48 10.55 -18.67 -15.32
N ARG A 49 9.44 -19.25 -14.85
CA ARG A 49 8.07 -18.85 -15.20
C ARG A 49 7.24 -18.72 -13.93
N MET A 50 6.57 -17.59 -13.81
CA MET A 50 5.63 -17.30 -12.73
C MET A 50 4.19 -17.55 -13.20
N PRO A 51 3.26 -17.89 -12.30
CA PRO A 51 1.84 -17.94 -12.64
C PRO A 51 1.33 -16.54 -13.05
N PRO A 52 0.26 -16.47 -13.86
CA PRO A 52 -0.41 -15.20 -14.17
C PRO A 52 -0.83 -14.45 -12.89
N GLY A 53 -0.81 -13.13 -12.91
CA GLY A 53 -0.87 -12.26 -11.74
C GLY A 53 0.51 -12.02 -11.14
N LEU A 54 1.17 -13.08 -10.66
CA LEU A 54 2.47 -12.97 -10.01
C LEU A 54 3.60 -12.60 -11.00
N ALA A 55 3.47 -13.01 -12.27
CA ALA A 55 4.39 -12.64 -13.34
C ALA A 55 4.40 -11.12 -13.60
N GLU A 56 3.23 -10.51 -13.64
CA GLU A 56 3.05 -9.06 -13.84
C GLU A 56 3.63 -8.28 -12.65
N LEU A 57 3.33 -8.71 -11.42
CA LEU A 57 3.88 -8.10 -10.21
C LEU A 57 5.41 -8.21 -10.15
N ARG A 58 5.99 -9.33 -10.64
CA ARG A 58 7.44 -9.49 -10.77
C ARG A 58 8.03 -8.53 -11.79
N ALA A 59 7.37 -8.37 -12.94
CA ALA A 59 7.81 -7.48 -14.01
C ALA A 59 7.76 -6.01 -13.57
N GLU A 60 6.68 -5.61 -12.88
CA GLU A 60 6.53 -4.27 -12.32
C GLU A 60 7.66 -3.97 -11.32
N ARG A 61 7.90 -4.87 -10.37
CA ARG A 61 8.99 -4.71 -9.41
C ARG A 61 10.36 -4.66 -10.06
N ALA A 62 10.61 -5.47 -11.08
CA ALA A 62 11.86 -5.44 -11.84
C ALA A 62 12.09 -4.08 -12.51
N ALA A 63 11.04 -3.44 -13.04
CA ALA A 63 11.11 -2.10 -13.61
C ALA A 63 11.38 -1.01 -12.55
N GLN A 64 10.97 -1.21 -11.31
CA GLN A 64 11.21 -0.29 -10.19
C GLN A 64 12.62 -0.40 -9.61
N ARG A 65 13.17 -1.62 -9.49
CA ARG A 65 14.40 -1.92 -8.73
C ARG A 65 15.64 -1.11 -9.16
N GLY A 66 15.74 -0.73 -10.44
CA GLY A 66 16.84 0.08 -10.97
C GLY A 66 16.66 1.60 -10.85
N ARG A 67 15.50 2.07 -10.38
CA ARG A 67 15.19 3.50 -10.31
C ARG A 67 15.72 4.11 -9.01
N VAL A 68 16.13 5.36 -9.07
CA VAL A 68 16.47 6.16 -7.88
C VAL A 68 15.25 6.20 -6.96
N GLY A 69 15.46 5.98 -5.66
CA GLY A 69 14.40 5.98 -4.66
C GLY A 69 13.75 4.62 -4.41
N PHE A 70 14.12 3.56 -5.15
CA PHE A 70 13.58 2.22 -4.90
C PHE A 70 13.81 1.79 -3.45
N GLY A 71 12.75 1.35 -2.78
CA GLY A 71 12.83 0.90 -1.39
C GLY A 71 13.13 2.00 -0.36
N ALA A 72 13.13 3.29 -0.74
CA ALA A 72 13.48 4.37 0.19
C ALA A 72 12.52 4.46 1.38
N MET A 73 11.26 4.04 1.20
CA MET A 73 10.26 4.04 2.27
C MET A 73 10.14 2.68 2.98
N ALA A 74 10.70 1.62 2.40
CA ALA A 74 10.56 0.27 2.92
C ALA A 74 11.27 0.10 4.28
N GLY A 75 10.58 -0.53 5.24
CA GLY A 75 11.09 -0.75 6.59
C GLY A 75 10.96 0.45 7.54
N ARG A 76 10.35 1.56 7.09
CA ARG A 76 9.94 2.66 7.99
C ARG A 76 8.64 2.28 8.69
N ASN A 77 8.52 2.62 9.97
CA ASN A 77 7.30 2.36 10.73
C ASN A 77 6.12 3.21 10.27
N VAL A 78 6.37 4.48 9.96
CA VAL A 78 5.34 5.42 9.50
C VAL A 78 5.90 6.31 8.39
N VAL A 79 5.08 6.53 7.37
CA VAL A 79 5.34 7.42 6.24
C VAL A 79 4.15 8.36 6.05
N HIS A 80 4.42 9.64 5.80
CA HIS A 80 3.39 10.63 5.49
C HIS A 80 3.47 10.98 4.01
N LEU A 81 2.37 10.82 3.28
CA LEU A 81 2.32 10.96 1.83
C LEU A 81 1.27 11.97 1.40
N ARG A 82 1.51 12.64 0.28
CA ARG A 82 0.56 13.48 -0.44
C ARG A 82 0.36 12.93 -1.85
N ARG A 83 -0.87 12.53 -2.16
CA ARG A 83 -1.26 12.00 -3.47
C ARG A 83 -2.42 12.78 -4.05
N ARG A 84 -2.32 13.10 -5.33
CA ARG A 84 -3.46 13.57 -6.11
C ARG A 84 -4.20 12.35 -6.64
N TRP A 85 -5.50 12.31 -6.42
CA TRP A 85 -6.39 11.35 -7.05
C TRP A 85 -7.18 12.09 -8.12
N ASP A 86 -6.95 11.71 -9.36
CA ASP A 86 -7.60 12.26 -10.54
C ASP A 86 -8.37 11.10 -11.17
N GLU A 87 -9.60 10.87 -10.68
CA GLU A 87 -10.54 9.99 -11.36
C GLU A 87 -11.23 10.80 -12.46
N GLU A 88 -11.31 10.25 -13.69
CA GLU A 88 -11.78 10.97 -14.88
C GLU A 88 -13.14 11.68 -14.70
N ASP A 89 -13.99 11.20 -13.78
CA ASP A 89 -15.35 11.72 -13.53
C ASP A 89 -15.52 12.38 -12.14
N ALA A 90 -14.45 12.61 -11.38
CA ALA A 90 -14.50 13.23 -10.06
C ALA A 90 -13.70 14.55 -10.02
N GLU A 91 -14.08 15.48 -9.14
CA GLU A 91 -13.23 16.65 -8.90
C GLU A 91 -11.86 16.18 -8.37
N PRO A 92 -10.74 16.77 -8.83
CA PRO A 92 -9.42 16.38 -8.34
C PRO A 92 -9.30 16.60 -6.84
N VAL A 93 -9.04 15.52 -6.11
CA VAL A 93 -8.87 15.53 -4.66
C VAL A 93 -7.41 15.27 -4.31
N VAL A 94 -6.90 15.97 -3.30
CA VAL A 94 -5.58 15.68 -2.72
C VAL A 94 -5.77 14.91 -1.42
N TYR A 95 -5.23 13.70 -1.37
CA TYR A 95 -5.16 12.89 -0.15
C TYR A 95 -3.81 13.08 0.52
N LEU A 96 -3.85 13.43 1.80
CA LEU A 96 -2.73 13.29 2.71
C LEU A 96 -2.94 12.02 3.51
N MET A 97 -1.96 11.14 3.58
CA MET A 97 -2.08 9.85 4.26
C MET A 97 -0.94 9.65 5.24
N GLU A 98 -1.26 9.13 6.42
CA GLU A 98 -0.31 8.43 7.25
C GLU A 98 -0.43 6.94 6.94
N VAL A 99 0.70 6.32 6.63
CA VAL A 99 0.79 4.92 6.20
C VAL A 99 1.74 4.17 7.11
N ASP A 100 1.32 2.99 7.57
CA ASP A 100 2.15 2.06 8.33
C ASP A 100 3.12 1.28 7.41
N SER A 101 4.04 0.56 8.03
CA SER A 101 5.06 -0.31 7.43
C SER A 101 4.55 -1.39 6.47
N ASP A 102 3.25 -1.72 6.50
CA ASP A 102 2.61 -2.68 5.61
C ASP A 102 1.89 -2.04 4.41
N GLY A 103 1.98 -0.72 4.27
CA GLY A 103 1.35 0.04 3.18
C GLY A 103 -0.13 0.38 3.43
N ARG A 104 -0.70 0.04 4.59
CA ARG A 104 -2.06 0.45 4.97
C ARG A 104 -2.07 1.85 5.53
N ARG A 105 -3.12 2.59 5.22
CA ARG A 105 -3.34 3.91 5.82
C ARG A 105 -3.80 3.75 7.27
N THR A 106 -3.30 4.57 8.17
CA THR A 106 -3.74 4.68 9.57
C THR A 106 -4.53 5.96 9.80
N ARG A 107 -4.27 7.00 9.01
CA ARG A 107 -5.00 8.27 9.01
C ARG A 107 -5.02 8.86 7.61
N GLN A 108 -6.10 9.51 7.24
CA GLN A 108 -6.22 10.20 5.95
C GLN A 108 -6.86 11.58 6.13
N VAL A 109 -6.36 12.57 5.38
CA VAL A 109 -7.01 13.85 5.17
C VAL A 109 -7.28 14.03 3.68
N GLU A 110 -8.54 14.22 3.34
CA GLU A 110 -9.01 14.61 2.03
C GLU A 110 -9.04 16.14 1.93
N LEU A 111 -8.42 16.69 0.90
CA LEU A 111 -8.42 18.12 0.59
C LEU A 111 -9.15 18.34 -0.73
N ALA A 112 -10.34 18.91 -0.65
CA ALA A 112 -11.15 19.29 -1.81
C ALA A 112 -10.71 20.65 -2.36
N ALA A 113 -11.04 20.90 -3.63
CA ALA A 113 -10.67 22.13 -4.34
C ALA A 113 -11.34 23.39 -3.74
N ASP A 114 -12.50 23.23 -3.11
CA ASP A 114 -13.25 24.29 -2.41
C ASP A 114 -12.61 24.70 -1.07
N GLY A 115 -11.51 24.06 -0.67
CA GLY A 115 -10.82 24.29 0.60
C GLY A 115 -11.38 23.48 1.78
N THR A 116 -12.39 22.63 1.54
CA THR A 116 -12.88 21.68 2.54
C THR A 116 -11.82 20.61 2.81
N ALA A 117 -11.62 20.32 4.10
CA ALA A 117 -10.70 19.28 4.55
C ALA A 117 -11.43 18.29 5.47
N LEU A 118 -11.47 17.02 5.07
CA LEU A 118 -12.12 15.94 5.82
C LEU A 118 -11.08 14.94 6.28
N ARG A 119 -11.15 14.50 7.54
CA ARG A 119 -10.26 13.47 8.08
C ARG A 119 -11.00 12.18 8.37
N SER A 120 -10.34 11.07 8.13
CA SER A 120 -10.84 9.72 8.44
C SER A 120 -9.74 8.81 8.98
N GLY A 121 -10.13 7.81 9.74
CA GLY A 121 -9.27 6.76 10.29
C GLY A 121 -9.85 5.36 10.08
N PRO A 122 -9.23 4.33 10.68
CA PRO A 122 -9.59 2.93 10.46
C PRO A 122 -11.03 2.61 10.83
N ASP A 123 -11.58 3.28 11.84
CA ASP A 123 -12.96 3.12 12.29
C ASP A 123 -13.98 3.64 11.27
N ASP A 124 -13.56 4.52 10.35
CA ASP A 124 -14.42 5.10 9.31
C ASP A 124 -14.39 4.29 8.00
N TRP A 125 -13.54 3.25 7.89
CA TRP A 125 -13.33 2.50 6.65
C TRP A 125 -13.86 1.07 6.74
N VAL A 126 -14.78 0.71 5.84
CA VAL A 126 -15.30 -0.66 5.70
C VAL A 126 -14.21 -1.65 5.28
N PHE A 127 -13.21 -1.19 4.53
CA PHE A 127 -12.09 -2.00 4.06
C PHE A 127 -10.81 -1.15 3.97
N ASN A 128 -9.70 -1.67 4.50
CA ASN A 128 -8.40 -0.99 4.52
C ASN A 128 -7.27 -1.90 4.00
N PRO A 129 -7.24 -2.17 2.69
CA PRO A 129 -6.12 -2.88 2.08
C PRO A 129 -4.88 -1.97 2.05
N PRO A 130 -3.68 -2.52 1.81
CA PRO A 130 -2.53 -1.71 1.45
C PRO A 130 -2.87 -0.80 0.26
N VAL A 131 -2.65 0.50 0.43
CA VAL A 131 -2.95 1.52 -0.61
C VAL A 131 -1.70 2.06 -1.28
N VAL A 132 -0.52 1.70 -0.76
CA VAL A 132 0.78 2.02 -1.31
C VAL A 132 1.73 0.83 -1.19
N ASP A 133 2.63 0.71 -2.16
CA ASP A 133 3.78 -0.19 -2.11
C ASP A 133 5.02 0.60 -1.68
N LEU A 134 5.51 0.37 -0.45
CA LEU A 134 6.63 1.14 0.12
C LEU A 134 7.97 0.97 -0.60
N PHE A 135 8.06 0.02 -1.53
CA PHE A 135 9.23 -0.13 -2.40
C PHE A 135 9.14 0.70 -3.67
N ASP A 136 7.97 1.26 -4.00
CA ASP A 136 7.79 2.07 -5.21
C ASP A 136 8.59 3.38 -5.11
N PRO A 137 9.57 3.62 -6.01
CA PRO A 137 10.36 4.84 -6.03
C PRO A 137 9.54 6.13 -6.20
N VAL A 138 8.32 6.07 -6.76
CA VAL A 138 7.46 7.25 -6.94
C VAL A 138 7.06 7.89 -5.62
N LEU A 139 7.08 7.13 -4.52
CA LEU A 139 6.68 7.63 -3.21
C LEU A 139 7.64 8.70 -2.66
N VAL A 140 8.88 8.73 -3.13
CA VAL A 140 9.87 9.75 -2.71
C VAL A 140 9.36 11.16 -3.01
N ASP A 141 8.78 11.37 -4.19
CA ASP A 141 8.26 12.68 -4.61
C ASP A 141 6.91 13.02 -3.95
N GLN A 142 6.31 12.06 -3.24
CA GLN A 142 5.03 12.19 -2.55
C GLN A 142 5.20 12.36 -1.05
N GLU A 143 6.40 12.16 -0.51
CA GLU A 143 6.63 12.29 0.93
C GLU A 143 6.42 13.73 1.40
N ILE A 144 5.66 13.88 2.48
CA ILE A 144 5.51 15.13 3.20
C ILE A 144 6.04 14.99 4.62
N SER A 145 6.33 16.12 5.25
CA SER A 145 6.73 16.10 6.66
C SER A 145 5.55 15.68 7.56
N ARG A 146 5.86 14.98 8.66
CA ARG A 146 4.87 14.73 9.72
C ARG A 146 4.20 16.03 10.18
N SER A 147 4.96 17.11 10.35
CA SER A 147 4.42 18.41 10.78
C SER A 147 3.38 18.98 9.81
N GLU A 148 3.60 18.80 8.50
CA GLU A 148 2.63 19.20 7.48
C GLU A 148 1.34 18.39 7.62
N PHE A 149 1.48 17.05 7.71
CA PHE A 149 0.33 16.16 7.90
C PHE A 149 -0.48 16.50 9.15
N GLU A 150 0.17 16.59 10.32
CA GLU A 150 -0.50 16.89 11.59
C GLU A 150 -1.18 18.26 11.57
N GLY A 151 -0.58 19.23 10.89
CA GLY A 151 -1.18 20.55 10.70
C GLY A 151 -2.50 20.50 9.91
N HIS A 152 -2.60 19.65 8.90
CA HIS A 152 -3.86 19.42 8.18
C HIS A 152 -4.85 18.59 9.01
N TRP A 153 -4.38 17.53 9.65
CA TRP A 153 -5.19 16.65 10.51
C TRP A 153 -5.90 17.40 11.63
N ALA A 154 -5.21 18.35 12.27
CA ALA A 154 -5.77 19.15 13.36
C ALA A 154 -6.86 20.14 12.90
N ARG A 155 -6.81 20.58 11.64
CA ARG A 155 -7.75 21.58 11.06
C ARG A 155 -8.90 20.94 10.30
N ALA A 156 -8.72 19.72 9.81
CA ALA A 156 -9.73 18.99 9.09
C ALA A 156 -10.92 18.63 9.98
N ARG A 157 -12.12 18.70 9.42
CA ARG A 157 -13.34 18.20 10.07
C ARG A 157 -13.31 16.68 10.02
N HIS A 158 -13.79 16.01 11.07
CA HIS A 158 -14.00 14.56 10.99
C HIS A 158 -14.99 14.28 9.87
N VAL A 159 -14.81 13.18 9.13
CA VAL A 159 -15.85 12.66 8.26
C VAL A 159 -17.03 12.24 9.14
N ASP A 160 -17.93 13.18 9.46
CA ASP A 160 -19.14 12.84 10.19
C ASP A 160 -19.82 11.73 9.39
N SER A 161 -19.96 10.55 10.00
CA SER A 161 -20.82 9.52 9.45
C SER A 161 -22.18 10.17 9.29
N GLY A 162 -22.61 10.42 8.05
CA GLY A 162 -23.94 10.97 7.77
C GLY A 162 -25.01 10.15 8.50
N PRO A 163 -26.15 10.77 8.85
CA PRO A 163 -27.14 10.27 9.82
C PRO A 163 -27.66 8.87 9.54
#